data_AF-A0A380K4B9-F1
#
_entry.id   AF-A0A380K4B9-F1
#
_cell.length_a   1.000
_cell.length_b   1.000
_cell.length_c   1.000
_cell.angle_alpha   90.00
_cell.angle_beta   90.00
_cell.angle_gamma   90.00
#
_symmetry.space_group_name_H-M   'P 1'
#
loop_
_entity.id
_entity.type
_entity.pdbx_description
1 polymer ?
#
loop_
_entity_poly.entity_id
_entity_poly.type
_entity_poly.pdbx_seq_one_letter_code
_entity_poly.pdbx_strand_id
1 'polypeptide(L)'
;MGIECFVVDDGWFAKRNNDHSSLGDWYPNPEKFPNGLQVFAPKIHQMGVQFGLWFEPEMVNEDTELYRKHPDWIVEPPQGRYSYGRGQLVLDFTNPAVVENIFEQMSLIIDETHLDYLK
;
A
#
# COMPACT_ATOMS: atom_id res chain seq x y z
N MET A 1 19.10 -14.42 -17.73
CA MET A 1 19.55 -13.20 -17.03
C MET A 1 19.57 -13.56 -15.55
N GLY A 2 20.70 -13.42 -14.85
CA GLY A 2 20.86 -13.81 -13.45
C GLY A 2 20.22 -12.80 -12.49
N ILE A 3 18.91 -12.58 -12.63
CA ILE A 3 18.14 -11.64 -11.80
C ILE A 3 17.89 -12.30 -10.44
N GLU A 4 18.19 -11.59 -9.36
CA GLU A 4 18.11 -12.10 -7.99
C GLU A 4 16.87 -11.61 -7.25
N CYS A 5 16.25 -10.50 -7.68
CA CYS A 5 15.05 -9.95 -7.07
C CYS A 5 14.07 -9.41 -8.13
N PHE A 6 12.79 -9.71 -7.95
CA PHE A 6 11.69 -9.18 -8.75
C PHE A 6 10.81 -8.31 -7.85
N VAL A 7 10.71 -7.02 -8.18
CA VAL A 7 9.94 -6.05 -7.40
C VAL A 7 8.70 -5.63 -8.18
N VAL A 8 7.53 -5.80 -7.57
CA VAL A 8 6.27 -5.23 -8.07
C VAL A 8 6.12 -3.84 -7.49
N ASP A 9 6.08 -2.85 -8.38
CA ASP A 9 5.96 -1.43 -8.03
C ASP A 9 4.48 -1.00 -7.90
N ASP A 10 4.20 0.32 -7.92
CA ASP A 10 2.87 0.90 -7.73
C ASP A 10 1.78 0.24 -8.62
N GLY A 11 0.56 0.13 -8.08
CA GLY A 11 -0.60 -0.38 -8.78
C GLY A 11 -1.07 -1.79 -8.38
N TRP A 12 -0.39 -2.49 -7.47
CA TRP A 12 -0.77 -3.85 -7.08
C TRP A 12 -2.01 -3.93 -6.18
N PHE A 13 -2.39 -2.81 -5.54
CA PHE A 13 -3.39 -2.74 -4.49
C PHE A 13 -4.71 -2.09 -4.95
N ALA A 14 -5.80 -2.45 -4.27
CA ALA A 14 -7.16 -1.92 -4.42
C ALA A 14 -7.54 -1.62 -5.88
N LYS A 15 -7.81 -0.35 -6.24
CA LYS A 15 -8.13 0.08 -7.61
C LYS A 15 -7.11 1.08 -8.16
N ARG A 16 -5.85 0.92 -7.75
CA ARG A 16 -4.73 1.79 -8.16
C ARG A 16 -4.38 1.61 -9.64
N ASN A 17 -5.08 2.32 -10.51
CA ASN A 17 -4.85 2.35 -11.96
C ASN A 17 -4.26 3.67 -12.45
N ASN A 18 -4.17 4.66 -11.56
CA ASN A 18 -3.48 5.92 -11.71
C ASN A 18 -2.99 6.37 -10.32
N ASP A 19 -2.36 7.53 -10.23
CA ASP A 19 -1.82 8.07 -8.98
C ASP A 19 -2.82 8.88 -8.14
N HIS A 20 -4.07 8.99 -8.57
CA HIS A 20 -5.12 9.76 -7.90
C HIS A 20 -6.05 8.93 -7.00
N SER A 21 -5.78 7.64 -6.79
CA SER A 21 -6.68 6.74 -6.04
C SER A 21 -5.96 5.73 -5.16
N SER A 22 -6.70 5.15 -4.20
CA SER A 22 -6.35 3.90 -3.50
C SER A 22 -5.21 3.92 -2.47
N LEU A 23 -4.42 4.99 -2.32
CA LEU A 23 -3.43 5.06 -1.23
C LEU A 23 -4.13 5.00 0.13
N GLY A 24 -3.65 4.13 1.02
CA GLY A 24 -4.26 3.84 2.33
C GLY A 24 -5.04 2.53 2.41
N ASP A 25 -5.40 1.94 1.26
CA ASP A 25 -6.11 0.66 1.15
C ASP A 25 -5.15 -0.44 0.60
N TRP A 26 -4.38 -1.07 1.49
CA TRP A 26 -3.28 -1.98 1.14
C TRP A 26 -3.69 -3.45 1.06
N TYR A 27 -4.56 -3.79 0.11
CA TYR A 27 -4.93 -5.18 -0.20
C TYR A 27 -4.83 -5.46 -1.71
N PRO A 28 -4.51 -6.69 -2.14
CA PRO A 28 -4.29 -7.00 -3.55
C PRO A 28 -5.50 -6.65 -4.44
N ASN A 29 -5.24 -6.05 -5.59
CA ASN A 29 -6.25 -5.81 -6.61
C ASN A 29 -6.68 -7.16 -7.24
N PRO A 30 -7.95 -7.59 -7.12
CA PRO A 30 -8.40 -8.88 -7.63
C PRO A 30 -8.48 -8.97 -9.15
N GLU A 31 -8.52 -7.85 -9.89
CA GLU A 31 -8.47 -7.85 -11.35
C GLU A 31 -7.05 -8.13 -11.86
N LYS A 32 -6.03 -7.62 -11.15
CA LYS A 32 -4.61 -7.80 -11.50
C LYS A 32 -4.03 -9.08 -10.92
N PHE A 33 -4.44 -9.41 -9.68
CA PHE A 33 -4.04 -10.60 -8.94
C PHE A 33 -5.29 -11.40 -8.57
N PRO A 34 -5.92 -12.11 -9.53
CA PRO A 34 -7.19 -12.83 -9.30
C PRO A 34 -7.10 -13.96 -8.28
N ASN A 35 -5.88 -14.45 -8.01
CA ASN A 35 -5.61 -15.43 -6.95
C ASN A 35 -4.83 -14.80 -5.77
N GLY A 36 -4.75 -13.47 -5.73
CA GLY A 36 -4.00 -12.69 -4.76
C GLY A 36 -2.48 -12.84 -4.83
N LEU A 37 -1.78 -12.09 -3.96
CA LEU A 37 -0.32 -12.11 -3.89
C LEU A 37 0.23 -13.38 -3.23
N GLN A 38 -0.56 -14.03 -2.37
CA GLN A 38 -0.25 -15.30 -1.73
C GLN A 38 -0.05 -16.46 -2.73
N VAL A 39 -0.56 -16.33 -3.97
CA VAL A 39 -0.28 -17.29 -5.06
C VAL A 39 0.82 -16.78 -5.99
N PHE A 40 0.99 -15.45 -6.10
CA PHE A 40 2.00 -14.84 -6.94
C PHE A 40 3.41 -14.99 -6.35
N ALA A 41 3.60 -14.62 -5.09
CA ALA A 41 4.90 -14.61 -4.42
C ALA A 41 5.57 -16.00 -4.38
N PRO A 42 4.89 -17.11 -4.02
CA PRO A 42 5.51 -18.43 -4.04
C PRO A 42 5.99 -18.87 -5.42
N LYS A 43 5.37 -18.38 -6.51
CA LYS A 43 5.84 -18.68 -7.87
C LYS A 43 7.16 -17.96 -8.17
N ILE A 44 7.33 -16.73 -7.68
CA ILE A 44 8.59 -15.99 -7.79
C ILE A 44 9.69 -16.71 -7.01
N HIS A 45 9.41 -17.11 -5.76
CA HIS A 45 10.34 -17.87 -4.94
C HIS A 45 10.71 -19.23 -5.54
N GLN A 46 9.76 -19.95 -6.15
CA GLN A 46 10.04 -21.22 -6.85
C GLN A 46 10.97 -21.07 -8.05
N MET A 47 11.08 -19.87 -8.62
CA MET A 47 12.05 -19.55 -9.67
C MET A 47 13.45 -19.27 -9.11
N GLY A 48 13.64 -19.30 -7.79
CA GLY A 48 14.89 -18.94 -7.12
C GLY A 48 15.16 -17.44 -7.08
N VAL A 49 14.12 -16.62 -7.20
CA VAL A 49 14.21 -15.15 -7.21
C VAL A 49 13.51 -14.59 -5.96
N GLN A 50 14.10 -13.57 -5.34
CA GLN A 50 13.48 -12.85 -4.23
C GLN A 50 12.26 -12.07 -4.72
N PHE A 51 11.26 -11.94 -3.86
CA PHE A 51 10.07 -11.15 -4.14
C PHE A 51 10.07 -9.85 -3.34
N GLY A 52 9.82 -8.74 -4.03
CA GLY A 52 9.67 -7.43 -3.41
C GLY A 52 8.41 -6.68 -3.83
N LEU A 53 7.96 -5.77 -2.96
CA LEU A 53 6.76 -4.95 -3.15
C LEU A 53 7.02 -3.49 -2.77
N TRP A 54 6.27 -2.61 -3.41
CA TRP A 54 6.24 -1.19 -3.11
C TRP A 54 5.09 -0.81 -2.17
N PHE A 55 5.37 0.08 -1.22
CA PHE A 55 4.38 0.73 -0.36
C PHE A 55 4.63 2.23 -0.26
N GLU A 56 3.57 3.00 0.02
CA GLU A 56 3.67 4.44 0.37
C GLU A 56 2.80 4.71 1.61
N PRO A 57 3.20 4.18 2.77
CA PRO A 57 2.34 4.01 3.95
C PRO A 57 1.85 5.32 4.57
N GLU A 58 2.54 6.42 4.27
CA GLU A 58 2.28 7.75 4.83
C GLU A 58 1.16 8.49 4.10
N MET A 59 0.66 7.96 2.99
CA MET A 59 -0.25 8.67 2.09
C MET A 59 -1.63 8.05 2.08
N VAL A 60 -2.64 8.90 1.83
CA VAL A 60 -4.03 8.49 1.67
C VAL A 60 -4.71 9.26 0.55
N ASN A 61 -5.57 8.60 -0.23
CA ASN A 61 -6.49 9.25 -1.15
C ASN A 61 -7.89 9.31 -0.54
N GLU A 62 -8.64 10.37 -0.86
CA GLU A 62 -9.99 10.58 -0.30
C GLU A 62 -11.02 9.54 -0.80
N ASP A 63 -10.69 8.81 -1.88
CA ASP A 63 -11.55 7.77 -2.45
C ASP A 63 -11.39 6.39 -1.79
N THR A 64 -10.56 6.29 -0.75
CA THR A 64 -10.29 5.05 -0.01
C THR A 64 -11.29 4.79 1.12
N GLU A 65 -11.41 3.53 1.51
CA GLU A 65 -12.20 3.17 2.69
C GLU A 65 -11.58 3.71 3.98
N LEU A 66 -10.24 3.75 4.05
CA LEU A 66 -9.52 4.36 5.18
C LEU A 66 -9.97 5.81 5.42
N TYR A 67 -9.93 6.65 4.38
CA TYR A 67 -10.31 8.06 4.51
C TYR A 67 -11.80 8.25 4.82
N ARG A 68 -12.69 7.48 4.17
CA ARG A 68 -14.14 7.58 4.44
C ARG A 68 -14.49 7.27 5.89
N LYS A 69 -13.77 6.34 6.51
CA LYS A 69 -13.98 5.94 7.91
C LYS A 69 -13.30 6.89 8.90
N HIS A 70 -12.14 7.42 8.52
CA HIS A 70 -11.29 8.23 9.37
C HIS A 70 -10.80 9.48 8.63
N PRO A 71 -11.70 10.42 8.29
CA PRO A 71 -11.30 11.66 7.61
C PRO A 71 -10.41 12.55 8.49
N ASP A 72 -10.44 12.35 9.81
CA ASP A 72 -9.64 13.02 10.83
C ASP A 72 -8.20 12.48 10.95
N TRP A 73 -7.85 11.42 10.22
CA TRP A 73 -6.50 10.81 10.30
C TRP A 73 -5.47 11.44 9.36
N ILE A 74 -5.78 12.57 8.74
CA ILE A 74 -4.84 13.33 7.92
C ILE A 74 -4.15 14.42 8.71
N VAL A 75 -2.99 14.86 8.24
CA VAL A 75 -2.35 16.08 8.75
C VAL A 75 -3.22 17.30 8.38
N GLU A 76 -3.98 17.81 9.36
CA GLU A 76 -4.85 18.96 9.16
C GLU A 76 -4.21 20.27 9.68
N PRO A 77 -4.08 21.32 8.85
CA PRO A 77 -3.65 22.61 9.33
C PRO A 77 -4.78 23.34 10.08
N PRO A 78 -4.46 24.20 11.07
CA PRO A 78 -5.46 24.88 11.92
C PRO A 78 -6.54 25.70 11.19
N GLN A 79 -6.34 25.99 9.91
CA GLN A 79 -7.23 26.82 9.09
C GLN A 79 -8.07 25.99 8.09
N GLY A 80 -8.03 24.65 8.18
CA GLY A 80 -8.89 23.74 7.41
C GLY A 80 -8.64 23.75 5.90
N ARG A 81 -7.44 24.14 5.45
CA ARG A 81 -7.04 24.12 4.05
C ARG A 81 -5.86 23.18 3.83
N TYR A 82 -6.12 22.00 3.31
CA TYR A 82 -5.08 21.08 2.86
C TYR A 82 -4.79 21.27 1.36
N SER A 83 -3.55 20.99 0.97
CA SER A 83 -3.10 21.01 -0.42
C SER A 83 -2.79 19.59 -0.85
N TYR A 84 -3.16 19.23 -2.07
CA TYR A 84 -2.85 17.92 -2.63
C TYR A 84 -1.47 17.93 -3.27
N GLY A 85 -0.62 16.98 -2.89
CA GLY A 85 0.57 16.60 -3.67
C GLY A 85 0.23 15.35 -4.46
N ARG A 86 0.41 15.33 -5.79
CA ARG A 86 0.11 14.15 -6.63
C ARG A 86 -1.30 13.55 -6.42
N GLY A 87 -2.29 14.37 -6.05
CA GLY A 87 -3.67 13.91 -5.80
C GLY A 87 -3.89 13.18 -4.45
N GLN A 88 -2.91 13.20 -3.55
CA GLN A 88 -2.97 12.51 -2.25
C GLN A 88 -2.80 13.47 -1.07
N LEU A 89 -3.19 12.99 0.12
CA LEU A 89 -3.00 13.63 1.42
C LEU A 89 -2.02 12.82 2.27
N VAL A 90 -1.49 13.43 3.32
CA VAL A 90 -0.56 12.80 4.27
C VAL A 90 -1.32 12.39 5.52
N LEU A 91 -1.15 11.13 5.95
CA LEU A 91 -1.68 10.61 7.21
C LEU A 91 -0.93 11.21 8.41
N ASP A 92 -1.65 11.43 9.51
CA ASP A 92 -1.07 11.92 10.75
C ASP A 92 -0.45 10.76 11.57
N PHE A 93 0.83 10.48 11.32
CA PHE A 93 1.59 9.46 12.06
C PHE A 93 1.90 9.85 13.52
N THR A 94 1.47 11.03 13.99
CA THR A 94 1.51 11.34 15.44
C THR A 94 0.36 10.66 16.20
N ASN A 95 -0.68 10.22 15.48
CA ASN A 95 -1.79 9.43 16.03
C ASN A 95 -1.42 7.93 16.07
N PRO A 96 -1.32 7.30 17.26
CA PRO A 96 -1.00 5.87 17.36
C PRO A 96 -1.97 4.94 16.63
N ALA A 97 -3.24 5.34 16.46
CA ALA A 97 -4.21 4.54 15.73
C ALA A 97 -3.90 4.46 14.22
N VAL A 98 -3.31 5.51 13.64
CA VAL A 98 -2.82 5.52 12.25
C VAL A 98 -1.66 4.54 12.11
N VAL A 99 -0.70 4.61 13.04
CA VAL A 99 0.48 3.72 13.03
C VAL A 99 0.05 2.26 13.13
N GLU A 100 -0.84 1.93 14.07
CA GLU A 100 -1.33 0.56 14.25
C GLU A 100 -2.08 0.06 13.01
N ASN A 101 -2.99 0.87 12.45
CA ASN A 101 -3.76 0.47 11.29
C ASN A 101 -2.87 0.18 10.07
N ILE A 102 -1.90 1.06 9.77
CA ILE A 102 -1.00 0.87 8.65
C ILE A 102 -0.06 -0.32 8.90
N PHE A 103 0.41 -0.51 10.14
CA PHE A 103 1.18 -1.68 10.53
C PHE A 103 0.41 -2.98 10.29
N GLU A 104 -0.83 -3.09 10.75
CA GLU A 104 -1.66 -4.28 10.57
C GLU A 104 -1.86 -4.61 9.08
N GLN A 105 -2.15 -3.60 8.26
CA GLN A 105 -2.32 -3.78 6.83
C GLN A 105 -1.02 -4.28 6.16
N MET A 106 0.13 -3.67 6.46
CA MET A 106 1.42 -4.05 5.88
C MET A 106 1.88 -5.42 6.37
N SER A 107 1.76 -5.70 7.68
CA SER A 107 2.19 -6.97 8.29
C SER A 107 1.47 -8.14 7.65
N LEU A 108 0.16 -8.02 7.40
CA LEU A 108 -0.61 -9.06 6.72
C LEU A 108 -0.03 -9.39 5.34
N ILE A 109 0.29 -8.38 4.53
CA ILE A 109 0.86 -8.60 3.19
C ILE A 109 2.27 -9.17 3.27
N ILE A 110 3.10 -8.69 4.19
CA ILE A 110 4.48 -9.18 4.39
C ILE A 110 4.45 -10.66 4.78
N ASP A 111 3.58 -11.04 5.72
CA ASP A 111 3.45 -12.41 6.20
C ASP A 111 2.87 -13.33 5.13
N GLU A 112 1.84 -12.90 4.40
CA GLU A 112 1.20 -13.67 3.33
C GLU A 112 2.12 -13.94 2.14
N THR A 113 3.05 -13.02 1.87
CA THR A 113 3.93 -13.10 0.69
C THR A 113 5.34 -13.57 1.00
N HIS A 114 5.72 -13.70 2.27
CA HIS A 114 7.10 -13.93 2.70
C HIS A 114 8.06 -12.92 2.03
N LEU A 115 7.74 -11.64 2.15
CA LEU A 115 8.40 -10.57 1.41
C LEU A 115 9.89 -10.46 1.74
N ASP A 116 10.74 -10.43 0.70
CA ASP A 116 12.20 -10.30 0.86
C ASP A 116 12.68 -8.84 0.81
N TYR A 117 11.92 -7.98 0.12
CA TYR A 117 12.28 -6.59 -0.13
C TYR A 117 11.05 -5.69 -0.12
N LEU A 118 11.14 -4.57 0.60
CA LEU A 118 10.11 -3.54 0.62
C LEU A 118 10.70 -2.23 0.09
N LYS A 119 10.02 -1.64 -0.88
CA LYS A 119 10.35 -0.33 -1.46
C LYS A 119 9.43 0.74 -0.93
#